data_AF-A0A2P5GGS2-F1
#
_entry.id   AF-A0A2P5GGS2-F1
#
_cell.length_a   1.000
_cell.length_b   1.000
_cell.length_c   1.000
_cell.angle_alpha   90.00
_cell.angle_beta   90.00
_cell.angle_gamma   90.00
#
_symmetry.space_group_name_H-M   'P 1'
#
loop_
_entity.id
_entity.type
_entity.pdbx_description
1 polymer ?
#
loop_
_entity_poly.entity_id
_entity_poly.type
_entity_poly.pdbx_seq_one_letter_code
_entity_poly.pdbx_strand_id
1 'polypeptide(L)'
;MKHPGLIFLCLYCCFSNAEDLKWRDECVGYYQFQLPENIEVAVEHIDGLIHPLKRTQAMGAVQYIPSKITFGLYNNINDNDTTQAQFSNFIYDDHDITISTKNDTPLDIYSFERMLKENIDFKINYLKNITDESNDEFNRATKYIIREYENAFSFYKVNSYSLYIIKNRRVYRFYSNINDIPPTKTQTTNDFLLNNESKVVSLMNRFLPRQLYEVPSEPGFCLPYGFVANDSGHEPRNMVVTYRMKDHPDVTILFQDASFQYPEMLPQTERGGRHNRKLQREGFHKMDVEYHVSALWR
;
A
#
# COMPACT_ATOMS: atom_id res chain seq x y z
N MET A 1 -45.59 38.83 54.33
CA MET A 1 -44.66 37.81 53.79
C MET A 1 -45.29 37.20 52.55
N LYS A 2 -44.68 37.40 51.37
CA LYS A 2 -44.85 36.60 50.14
C LYS A 2 -43.86 37.16 49.11
N HIS A 3 -42.69 36.55 49.01
CA HIS A 3 -41.72 36.80 47.94
C HIS A 3 -42.15 36.03 46.69
N PRO A 4 -42.26 36.64 45.50
CA PRO A 4 -42.28 35.88 44.28
C PRO A 4 -40.83 35.54 43.91
N GLY A 5 -40.51 34.25 43.91
CA GLY A 5 -39.23 33.72 43.49
C GLY A 5 -39.02 33.95 42.00
N LEU A 6 -37.98 34.70 41.67
CA LEU A 6 -37.47 34.83 40.31
C LEU A 6 -36.65 33.57 40.01
N ILE A 7 -37.20 32.67 39.19
CA ILE A 7 -36.46 31.49 38.69
C ILE A 7 -35.54 32.00 37.58
N PHE A 8 -34.26 32.14 37.89
CA PHE A 8 -33.21 32.44 36.92
C PHE A 8 -32.87 31.13 36.20
N LEU A 9 -33.48 30.92 35.03
CA LEU A 9 -33.06 29.85 34.10
C LEU A 9 -31.71 30.28 33.50
N CYS A 10 -30.60 29.82 34.09
CA CYS A 10 -29.30 29.86 33.43
C CYS A 10 -29.34 28.90 32.24
N LEU A 11 -29.68 29.44 31.06
CA LEU A 11 -29.31 28.86 29.78
C LEU A 11 -27.79 28.91 29.67
N TYR A 12 -27.13 27.91 30.26
CA TYR A 12 -25.76 27.56 29.89
C TYR A 12 -25.85 27.03 28.46
N CYS A 13 -25.79 27.93 27.50
CA CYS A 13 -25.46 27.57 26.14
C CYS A 13 -24.06 26.95 26.22
N CYS A 14 -24.00 25.62 26.22
CA CYS A 14 -22.80 24.90 25.87
C CYS A 14 -22.49 25.26 24.42
N PHE A 15 -21.84 26.41 24.21
CA PHE A 15 -21.03 26.61 23.02
C PHE A 15 -19.94 25.56 23.13
N SER A 16 -20.17 24.39 22.54
CA SER A 16 -19.09 23.55 22.09
C SER A 16 -18.28 24.44 21.14
N ASN A 17 -17.22 25.05 21.65
CA ASN A 17 -16.17 25.60 20.81
C ASN A 17 -15.61 24.39 20.07
N ALA A 18 -16.20 24.05 18.93
CA ALA A 18 -15.47 23.32 17.92
C ALA A 18 -14.26 24.20 17.64
N GLU A 19 -13.08 23.80 18.12
CA GLU A 19 -11.84 24.46 17.73
C GLU A 19 -11.85 24.56 16.21
N ASP A 20 -11.51 25.74 15.68
CA ASP A 20 -11.46 25.96 14.23
C ASP A 20 -10.54 24.90 13.62
N LEU A 21 -11.15 23.95 12.91
CA LEU A 21 -10.45 22.87 12.23
C LEU A 21 -9.56 23.49 11.16
N LYS A 22 -8.25 23.47 11.40
CA LYS A 22 -7.27 23.96 10.43
C LYS A 22 -7.17 22.99 9.27
N TRP A 23 -7.02 23.52 8.06
CA TRP A 23 -6.87 22.73 6.84
C TRP A 23 -5.47 22.92 6.28
N ARG A 24 -4.88 21.84 5.77
CA ARG A 24 -3.56 21.84 5.13
C ARG A 24 -3.62 21.12 3.79
N ASP A 25 -2.79 21.58 2.87
CA ASP A 25 -2.65 20.94 1.58
C ASP A 25 -1.97 19.57 1.73
N GLU A 26 -2.45 18.60 0.98
CA GLU A 26 -1.92 17.24 0.85
C GLU A 26 -2.03 16.81 -0.61
N CYS A 27 -1.24 15.83 -1.03
CA CYS A 27 -1.33 15.24 -2.35
C CYS A 27 -1.38 13.71 -2.32
N VAL A 28 -2.18 13.15 -3.22
CA VAL A 28 -2.27 11.71 -3.46
C VAL A 28 -2.44 11.49 -4.95
N GLY A 29 -1.64 10.58 -5.49
CA GLY A 29 -1.53 10.37 -6.92
C GLY A 29 -1.13 11.66 -7.63
N TYR A 30 -1.90 12.08 -8.63
CA TYR A 30 -1.67 13.33 -9.36
C TYR A 30 -2.47 14.54 -8.85
N TYR A 31 -3.14 14.40 -7.69
CA TYR A 31 -4.06 15.41 -7.19
C TYR A 31 -3.56 16.04 -5.89
N GLN A 32 -3.81 17.34 -5.77
CA GLN A 32 -3.66 18.10 -4.53
C GLN A 32 -5.04 18.48 -4.00
N PHE A 33 -5.22 18.38 -2.68
CA PHE A 33 -6.47 18.70 -2.00
C PHE A 33 -6.17 19.13 -0.55
N GLN A 34 -7.19 19.67 0.12
CA GLN A 34 -7.07 20.06 1.52
C GLN A 34 -7.63 18.98 2.43
N LEU A 35 -6.90 18.71 3.51
CA LEU A 35 -7.33 17.81 4.59
C LEU A 35 -7.34 18.56 5.92
N PRO A 36 -8.17 18.12 6.88
CA PRO A 36 -8.06 18.58 8.25
C PRO A 36 -6.65 18.36 8.80
N GLU A 37 -6.20 19.26 9.66
CA GLU A 37 -5.06 19.02 10.51
C GLU A 37 -5.41 17.89 11.52
N ASN A 38 -4.38 17.26 12.10
CA ASN A 38 -4.54 16.18 13.09
C ASN A 38 -5.18 14.88 12.56
N ILE A 39 -4.89 14.50 11.31
CA ILE A 39 -5.20 13.16 10.80
C ILE A 39 -4.01 12.20 10.96
N GLU A 40 -4.30 10.92 10.82
CA GLU A 40 -3.35 9.86 10.54
C GLU A 40 -3.70 9.13 9.25
N VAL A 41 -2.71 8.48 8.63
CA VAL A 41 -2.86 7.76 7.37
C VAL A 41 -2.77 6.26 7.63
N ALA A 42 -3.70 5.50 7.09
CA ALA A 42 -3.67 4.04 7.16
C ALA A 42 -2.49 3.50 6.34
N VAL A 43 -1.50 2.92 7.02
CA VAL A 43 -0.30 2.30 6.44
C VAL A 43 0.06 1.04 7.24
N GLU A 44 1.04 0.26 6.80
CA GLU A 44 1.46 -0.92 7.55
C GLU A 44 2.24 -0.54 8.81
N HIS A 45 1.97 -1.20 9.93
CA HIS A 45 2.77 -0.95 11.13
C HIS A 45 4.19 -1.51 10.98
N ILE A 46 5.22 -0.71 11.28
CA ILE A 46 6.62 -1.08 11.06
C ILE A 46 7.02 -2.40 11.73
N ASP A 47 6.58 -2.66 12.96
CA ASP A 47 6.87 -3.93 13.66
C ASP A 47 6.37 -5.16 12.89
N GLY A 48 5.29 -5.02 12.12
CA GLY A 48 4.81 -6.11 11.28
C GLY A 48 5.75 -6.47 10.13
N LEU A 49 6.59 -5.52 9.73
CA LEU A 49 7.61 -5.71 8.70
C LEU A 49 8.92 -6.22 9.29
N ILE A 50 9.40 -5.62 10.38
CA ILE A 50 10.74 -5.89 10.93
C ILE A 50 10.74 -6.93 12.07
N HIS A 51 9.58 -7.21 12.67
CA HIS A 51 9.39 -8.21 13.73
C HIS A 51 8.12 -9.04 13.48
N PRO A 52 7.98 -9.67 12.29
CA PRO A 52 6.75 -10.34 11.92
C PRO A 52 6.43 -11.49 12.90
N LEU A 53 5.18 -11.54 13.36
CA LEU A 53 4.71 -12.59 14.25
C LEU A 53 4.79 -13.95 13.54
N LYS A 54 5.27 -14.94 14.29
CA LYS A 54 5.36 -16.33 13.85
C LYS A 54 4.11 -17.08 14.28
N ARG A 55 3.41 -17.70 13.34
CA ARG A 55 2.33 -18.64 13.61
C ARG A 55 2.80 -20.05 13.29
N THR A 56 2.90 -20.89 14.31
CA THR A 56 3.15 -22.33 14.14
C THR A 56 1.90 -22.99 13.57
N GLN A 57 2.01 -23.65 12.42
CA GLN A 57 0.97 -24.48 11.85
C GLN A 57 0.99 -25.88 12.46
N ALA A 58 -0.14 -26.59 12.35
CA ALA A 58 -0.31 -27.96 12.86
C ALA A 58 0.73 -28.97 12.31
N MET A 59 1.37 -28.67 11.19
CA MET A 59 2.40 -29.50 10.55
C MET A 59 3.85 -29.04 10.86
N GLY A 60 4.06 -28.25 11.92
CA GLY A 60 5.39 -27.75 12.30
C GLY A 60 5.97 -26.66 11.40
N ALA A 61 5.23 -26.22 10.38
CA ALA A 61 5.60 -25.08 9.55
C ALA A 61 5.40 -23.77 10.32
N VAL A 62 6.36 -22.85 10.25
CA VAL A 62 6.20 -21.49 10.78
C VAL A 62 5.76 -20.58 9.64
N GLN A 63 4.57 -19.99 9.76
CA GLN A 63 4.10 -18.96 8.83
C GLN A 63 4.24 -17.58 9.47
N TYR A 64 4.85 -16.65 8.76
CA TYR A 64 4.84 -15.25 9.15
C TYR A 64 3.46 -14.66 8.88
N ILE A 65 2.91 -13.98 9.89
CA ILE A 65 1.68 -13.22 9.73
C ILE A 65 2.03 -11.98 8.90
N PRO A 66 1.45 -11.80 7.70
CA PRO A 66 1.70 -10.60 6.93
C PRO A 66 1.20 -9.38 7.72
N SER A 67 1.99 -8.32 7.71
CA SER A 67 1.53 -7.00 8.15
C SER A 67 0.37 -6.55 7.27
N LYS A 68 -0.51 -5.74 7.87
CA LYS A 68 -1.69 -5.18 7.20
C LYS A 68 -1.70 -3.69 7.40
N ILE A 69 -2.29 -2.99 6.43
CA ILE A 69 -2.61 -1.58 6.56
C ILE A 69 -3.62 -1.44 7.70
N THR A 70 -3.27 -0.62 8.69
CA THR A 70 -4.07 -0.37 9.89
C THR A 70 -3.77 1.03 10.42
N PHE A 71 -4.63 1.56 11.27
CA PHE A 71 -4.31 2.70 12.10
C PHE A 71 -3.72 2.30 13.47
N GLY A 72 -3.85 1.02 13.84
CA GLY A 72 -3.53 0.49 15.15
C GLY A 72 -2.20 -0.27 15.20
N LEU A 73 -2.07 -1.09 16.24
CA LEU A 73 -0.89 -1.94 16.45
C LEU A 73 -0.94 -3.17 15.55
N TYR A 74 0.24 -3.62 15.12
CA TYR A 74 0.42 -4.78 14.23
C TYR A 74 -0.33 -6.06 14.69
N ASN A 75 -0.42 -6.30 16.00
CA ASN A 75 -0.88 -7.59 16.54
C ASN A 75 -2.40 -7.79 16.51
N ASN A 76 -3.19 -6.81 16.04
CA ASN A 76 -4.64 -6.77 16.26
C ASN A 76 -5.46 -6.83 14.96
N ILE A 77 -5.33 -7.94 14.24
CA ILE A 77 -5.74 -8.12 12.84
C ILE A 77 -7.27 -8.01 12.59
N ASN A 78 -8.08 -8.07 13.63
CA ASN A 78 -9.55 -8.06 13.56
C ASN A 78 -10.17 -6.90 14.37
N ASP A 79 -9.44 -5.81 14.56
CA ASP A 79 -9.94 -4.65 15.27
C ASP A 79 -10.58 -3.60 14.35
N ASN A 80 -11.19 -2.61 15.00
CA ASN A 80 -11.83 -1.49 14.32
C ASN A 80 -10.83 -0.74 13.42
N ASP A 81 -9.58 -0.61 13.86
CA ASP A 81 -8.53 0.12 13.13
C ASP A 81 -8.20 -0.55 11.79
N THR A 82 -8.06 -1.88 11.79
CA THR A 82 -7.83 -2.66 10.58
C THR A 82 -9.06 -2.63 9.66
N THR A 83 -10.27 -2.64 10.23
CA THR A 83 -11.53 -2.55 9.48
C THR A 83 -11.70 -1.18 8.81
N GLN A 84 -11.38 -0.10 9.51
CA GLN A 84 -11.42 1.26 8.97
C GLN A 84 -10.37 1.45 7.87
N ALA A 85 -9.18 0.88 8.06
CA ALA A 85 -8.06 0.97 7.12
C ALA A 85 -8.19 0.07 5.87
N GLN A 86 -9.16 -0.85 5.83
CA GLN A 86 -9.23 -1.93 4.82
C GLN A 86 -9.37 -1.45 3.36
N PHE A 87 -9.77 -0.21 3.15
CA PHE A 87 -9.95 0.37 1.82
C PHE A 87 -8.65 0.90 1.23
N SER A 88 -7.61 1.13 2.05
CA SER A 88 -6.32 1.57 1.53
C SER A 88 -5.69 0.51 0.64
N ASN A 89 -5.27 0.94 -0.54
CA ASN A 89 -4.60 0.11 -1.54
C ASN A 89 -3.69 0.98 -2.39
N PHE A 90 -2.43 0.59 -2.54
CA PHE A 90 -1.41 1.44 -3.16
C PHE A 90 -0.80 0.73 -4.36
N ILE A 91 -1.25 1.11 -5.56
CA ILE A 91 -0.73 0.58 -6.83
C ILE A 91 -0.22 1.73 -7.68
N TYR A 92 0.99 1.62 -8.20
CA TYR A 92 1.61 2.57 -9.11
C TYR A 92 2.51 1.85 -10.11
N ASP A 93 2.37 2.19 -11.39
CA ASP A 93 2.95 1.47 -12.52
C ASP A 93 2.63 -0.04 -12.46
N ASP A 94 3.64 -0.89 -12.35
CA ASP A 94 3.51 -2.33 -12.17
C ASP A 94 3.85 -2.78 -10.74
N HIS A 95 3.80 -1.86 -9.78
CA HIS A 95 4.06 -2.16 -8.37
C HIS A 95 2.80 -2.05 -7.53
N ASP A 96 2.57 -3.10 -6.76
CA ASP A 96 1.92 -2.95 -5.47
C ASP A 96 2.92 -2.37 -4.47
N ILE A 97 2.44 -1.45 -3.64
CA ILE A 97 3.26 -0.67 -2.72
C ILE A 97 2.81 -0.94 -1.28
N THR A 98 3.78 -1.22 -0.42
CA THR A 98 3.62 -1.16 1.04
C THR A 98 4.42 0.02 1.57
N ILE A 99 3.81 0.77 2.49
CA ILE A 99 4.44 1.89 3.19
C ILE A 99 4.31 1.60 4.68
N SER A 100 5.38 1.77 5.45
CA SER A 100 5.34 1.53 6.89
C SER A 100 5.00 2.80 7.68
N THR A 101 4.54 2.64 8.92
CA THR A 101 4.67 3.65 9.97
C THR A 101 6.14 4.02 10.19
N LYS A 102 6.38 5.17 10.80
CA LYS A 102 7.73 5.64 11.12
C LYS A 102 8.25 4.88 12.33
N ASN A 103 9.45 4.33 12.25
CA ASN A 103 10.12 3.73 13.38
C ASN A 103 10.69 4.79 14.33
N ASP A 104 10.73 4.48 15.62
CA ASP A 104 11.29 5.38 16.63
C ASP A 104 12.80 5.53 16.47
N THR A 105 13.50 4.45 16.10
CA THR A 105 14.94 4.44 15.88
C THR A 105 15.29 4.27 14.39
N PRO A 106 16.47 4.72 13.95
CA PRO A 106 17.00 4.33 12.64
C PRO A 106 17.01 2.80 12.48
N LEU A 107 16.55 2.34 11.32
CA LEU A 107 16.54 0.91 11.01
C LEU A 107 17.93 0.47 10.56
N ASP A 108 18.40 -0.63 11.13
CA ASP A 108 19.57 -1.33 10.61
C ASP A 108 19.16 -2.14 9.36
N ILE A 109 19.50 -1.59 8.19
CA ILE A 109 19.18 -2.17 6.89
C ILE A 109 19.73 -3.59 6.73
N TYR A 110 20.93 -3.87 7.24
CA TYR A 110 21.56 -5.18 7.14
C TYR A 110 20.84 -6.21 8.01
N SER A 111 20.46 -5.83 9.24
CA SER A 111 19.67 -6.70 10.11
C SER A 111 18.29 -6.99 9.53
N PHE A 112 17.65 -6.00 8.92
CA PHE A 112 16.35 -6.16 8.26
C PHE A 112 16.45 -7.07 7.02
N GLU A 113 17.44 -6.85 6.16
CA GLU A 113 17.69 -7.70 4.99
C GLU A 113 17.98 -9.14 5.40
N ARG A 114 18.86 -9.35 6.40
CA ARG A 114 19.18 -10.68 6.92
C ARG A 114 17.94 -11.41 7.41
N MET A 115 17.07 -10.73 8.16
CA MET A 115 15.81 -11.31 8.63
C MET A 115 14.91 -11.73 7.45
N LEU A 116 14.77 -10.89 6.41
CA LEU A 116 14.01 -11.25 5.22
C LEU A 116 14.60 -12.46 4.49
N LYS A 117 15.94 -12.51 4.38
CA LYS A 117 16.66 -13.63 3.78
C LYS A 117 16.41 -14.94 4.53
N GLU A 118 16.55 -14.93 5.85
CA GLU A 118 16.28 -16.11 6.71
C GLU A 118 14.84 -16.60 6.55
N ASN A 119 13.87 -15.69 6.42
CA ASN A 119 12.47 -16.03 6.21
C ASN A 119 12.23 -16.69 4.85
N ILE A 120 12.89 -16.20 3.80
CA ILE A 120 12.83 -16.77 2.45
C ILE A 120 13.48 -18.16 2.44
N ASP A 121 14.68 -18.30 3.00
CA ASP A 121 15.42 -19.56 3.07
C ASP A 121 14.63 -20.63 3.83
N PHE A 122 14.02 -20.26 4.96
CA PHE A 122 13.13 -21.15 5.71
C PHE A 122 11.97 -21.65 4.83
N LYS A 123 11.30 -20.75 4.11
CA LYS A 123 10.19 -21.11 3.21
C LYS A 123 10.65 -22.03 2.08
N ILE A 124 11.80 -21.76 1.47
CA ILE A 124 12.36 -22.62 0.41
C ILE A 124 12.65 -24.01 0.96
N ASN A 125 13.32 -24.13 2.10
CA ASN A 125 13.62 -25.42 2.71
C ASN A 125 12.36 -26.20 3.08
N TYR A 126 11.33 -25.53 3.58
CA TYR A 126 10.04 -26.16 3.85
C TYR A 126 9.38 -26.69 2.56
N LEU A 127 9.30 -25.86 1.50
CA LEU A 127 8.71 -26.25 0.21
C LEU A 127 9.46 -27.40 -0.45
N LYS A 128 10.79 -27.45 -0.30
CA LYS A 128 11.63 -28.53 -0.84
C LYS A 128 11.24 -29.92 -0.32
N ASN A 129 10.75 -29.99 0.93
CA ASN A 129 10.38 -31.26 1.57
C ASN A 129 8.99 -31.77 1.17
N ILE A 130 8.17 -30.93 0.50
CA ILE A 130 6.77 -31.24 0.22
C ILE A 130 6.41 -31.11 -1.27
N THR A 131 7.36 -30.74 -2.12
CA THR A 131 7.15 -30.59 -3.56
C THR A 131 7.40 -31.91 -4.30
N ASP A 132 6.63 -32.16 -5.36
CA ASP A 132 6.86 -33.25 -6.32
C ASP A 132 7.68 -32.79 -7.55
N GLU A 133 8.10 -31.52 -7.58
CA GLU A 133 8.92 -30.97 -8.66
C GLU A 133 10.32 -31.62 -8.70
N SER A 134 10.92 -31.67 -9.90
CA SER A 134 12.32 -32.09 -10.00
C SER A 134 13.22 -31.10 -9.27
N ASN A 135 14.34 -31.58 -8.72
CA ASN A 135 15.32 -30.72 -8.04
C ASN A 135 15.75 -29.52 -8.91
N ASP A 136 15.93 -29.73 -10.23
CA ASP A 136 16.35 -28.67 -11.15
C ASP A 136 15.27 -27.59 -11.30
N GLU A 137 14.01 -28.00 -11.47
CA GLU A 137 12.90 -27.06 -11.61
C GLU A 137 12.64 -26.31 -10.30
N PHE A 138 12.66 -27.01 -9.18
CA PHE A 138 12.53 -26.42 -7.86
C PHE A 138 13.61 -25.37 -7.62
N ASN A 139 14.89 -25.76 -7.81
CA ASN A 139 16.03 -24.85 -7.62
C ASN A 139 15.94 -23.63 -8.54
N ARG A 140 15.48 -23.80 -9.79
CA ARG A 140 15.26 -22.69 -10.73
C ARG A 140 14.17 -21.74 -10.23
N ALA A 141 13.01 -22.28 -9.86
CA ALA A 141 11.84 -21.51 -9.43
C ALA A 141 12.07 -20.78 -8.10
N THR A 142 12.85 -21.36 -7.19
CA THR A 142 13.13 -20.77 -5.87
C THR A 142 14.39 -19.91 -5.82
N LYS A 143 15.23 -19.93 -6.86
CA LYS A 143 16.45 -19.13 -6.90
C LYS A 143 16.11 -17.64 -6.76
N TYR A 144 16.78 -16.98 -5.83
CA TYR A 144 16.69 -15.54 -5.65
C TYR A 144 18.08 -14.88 -5.67
N ILE A 145 18.11 -13.60 -5.98
CA ILE A 145 19.32 -12.76 -5.96
C ILE A 145 19.00 -11.51 -5.15
N ILE A 146 19.93 -11.08 -4.31
CA ILE A 146 19.85 -9.81 -3.58
C ILE A 146 20.77 -8.80 -4.27
N ARG A 147 20.28 -7.58 -4.49
CA ARG A 147 21.08 -6.42 -4.90
C ARG A 147 20.95 -5.34 -3.84
N GLU A 148 22.09 -4.92 -3.31
CA GLU A 148 22.20 -3.86 -2.32
C GLU A 148 22.43 -2.52 -3.00
N TYR A 149 21.86 -1.46 -2.42
CA TYR A 149 22.01 -0.08 -2.84
C TYR A 149 22.14 0.81 -1.61
N GLU A 150 22.44 2.10 -1.80
CA GLU A 150 22.44 3.05 -0.69
C GLU A 150 21.03 3.18 -0.10
N ASN A 151 20.88 2.82 1.18
CA ASN A 151 19.60 2.86 1.91
C ASN A 151 18.46 2.05 1.26
N ALA A 152 18.80 1.06 0.42
CA ALA A 152 17.82 0.21 -0.24
C ALA A 152 18.42 -1.15 -0.61
N PHE A 153 17.57 -2.15 -0.83
CA PHE A 153 17.97 -3.42 -1.43
C PHE A 153 16.80 -4.02 -2.20
N SER A 154 17.09 -4.94 -3.10
CA SER A 154 16.07 -5.63 -3.89
C SER A 154 16.29 -7.14 -3.91
N PHE A 155 15.18 -7.88 -3.82
CA PHE A 155 15.14 -9.33 -4.00
C PHE A 155 14.56 -9.64 -5.37
N TYR A 156 15.33 -10.30 -6.23
CA TYR A 156 14.88 -10.79 -7.53
C TYR A 156 14.57 -12.28 -7.45
N LYS A 157 13.50 -12.70 -8.13
CA LYS A 157 13.12 -14.08 -8.42
C LYS A 157 12.87 -14.22 -9.92
N VAL A 158 12.58 -15.43 -10.38
CA VAL A 158 12.44 -15.76 -11.82
C VAL A 158 11.46 -14.86 -12.60
N ASN A 159 10.45 -14.29 -11.95
CA ASN A 159 9.41 -13.47 -12.60
C ASN A 159 8.92 -12.29 -11.75
N SER A 160 9.62 -11.95 -10.68
CA SER A 160 9.20 -10.89 -9.76
C SER A 160 10.39 -10.30 -9.04
N TYR A 161 10.30 -9.05 -8.62
CA TYR A 161 11.22 -8.46 -7.65
C TYR A 161 10.46 -7.74 -6.53
N SER A 162 11.15 -7.50 -5.43
CA SER A 162 10.71 -6.57 -4.38
C SER A 162 11.86 -5.63 -4.06
N LEU A 163 11.66 -4.33 -4.30
CA LEU A 163 12.55 -3.26 -3.90
C LEU A 163 12.12 -2.73 -2.53
N TYR A 164 13.04 -2.69 -1.59
CA TYR A 164 12.87 -2.09 -0.27
C TYR A 164 13.72 -0.83 -0.21
N ILE A 165 13.09 0.32 0.08
CA ILE A 165 13.76 1.60 0.31
C ILE A 165 13.56 1.97 1.77
N ILE A 166 14.64 2.29 2.46
CA ILE A 166 14.64 2.66 3.87
C ILE A 166 15.05 4.13 3.98
N LYS A 167 14.07 5.03 4.07
CA LYS A 167 14.29 6.47 4.18
C LYS A 167 13.41 7.06 5.27
N ASN A 168 13.91 8.08 5.99
CA ASN A 168 13.18 8.76 7.06
C ASN A 168 12.59 7.83 8.14
N ARG A 169 13.30 6.75 8.47
CA ARG A 169 12.89 5.71 9.43
C ARG A 169 11.61 4.96 9.01
N ARG A 170 11.28 4.93 7.73
CA ARG A 170 10.19 4.13 7.15
C ARG A 170 10.75 3.11 6.17
N VAL A 171 10.02 2.03 5.98
CA VAL A 171 10.22 1.05 4.91
C VAL A 171 9.16 1.31 3.84
N TYR A 172 9.63 1.49 2.62
CA TYR A 172 8.80 1.50 1.42
C TYR A 172 9.14 0.23 0.64
N ARG A 173 8.14 -0.56 0.28
CA ARG A 173 8.32 -1.77 -0.51
C ARG A 173 7.53 -1.63 -1.80
N PHE A 174 8.24 -1.64 -2.92
CA PHE A 174 7.67 -1.73 -4.26
C PHE A 174 7.87 -3.18 -4.71
N TYR A 175 6.80 -3.95 -4.80
CA TYR A 175 6.89 -5.31 -5.32
C TYR A 175 6.19 -5.40 -6.67
N SER A 176 6.91 -5.94 -7.65
CA SER A 176 6.38 -6.08 -9.00
C SER A 176 5.17 -7.01 -8.95
N ASN A 177 4.07 -6.59 -9.56
CA ASN A 177 2.94 -7.48 -9.82
C ASN A 177 3.46 -8.69 -10.60
N ILE A 178 3.09 -9.88 -10.15
CA ILE A 178 3.47 -11.10 -10.85
C ILE A 178 2.88 -10.98 -12.26
N ASN A 179 3.74 -11.07 -13.29
CA ASN A 179 3.24 -11.18 -14.65
C ASN A 179 2.25 -12.35 -14.69
N ASP A 180 1.01 -12.09 -15.12
CA ASP A 180 -0.03 -13.13 -15.28
C ASP A 180 0.42 -14.28 -16.20
N ILE A 181 1.48 -14.04 -16.97
CA ILE A 181 2.18 -15.03 -17.78
C ILE A 181 3.15 -15.80 -16.87
N PRO A 182 2.93 -17.12 -16.66
CA PRO A 182 3.86 -17.95 -15.91
C PRO A 182 5.25 -17.86 -16.54
N PRO A 183 6.33 -17.84 -15.73
CA PRO A 183 7.68 -17.86 -16.26
C PRO A 183 7.84 -19.07 -17.17
N THR A 184 8.40 -18.86 -18.36
CA THR A 184 8.77 -19.99 -19.22
C THR A 184 9.77 -20.87 -18.46
N LYS A 185 9.80 -22.17 -18.77
CA LYS A 185 10.75 -23.11 -18.14
C LYS A 185 12.22 -22.73 -18.39
N THR A 186 12.49 -21.88 -19.37
CA THR A 186 13.82 -21.39 -19.72
C THR A 186 14.19 -20.09 -19.02
N GLN A 187 13.23 -19.34 -18.48
CA GLN A 187 13.51 -18.08 -17.79
C GLN A 187 14.26 -18.34 -16.49
N THR A 188 15.31 -17.56 -16.24
CA THR A 188 16.07 -17.63 -14.98
C THR A 188 16.00 -16.31 -14.21
N THR A 189 16.28 -16.38 -12.90
CA THR A 189 16.40 -15.17 -12.05
C THR A 189 17.48 -14.21 -12.56
N ASN A 190 18.54 -14.71 -13.22
CA ASN A 190 19.58 -13.86 -13.80
C ASN A 190 19.03 -13.06 -14.99
N ASP A 191 18.27 -13.71 -15.89
CA ASP A 191 17.68 -13.03 -17.04
C ASP A 191 16.65 -11.98 -16.60
N PHE A 192 15.85 -12.32 -15.59
CA PHE A 192 14.87 -11.39 -15.02
C PHE A 192 15.56 -10.18 -14.37
N LEU A 193 16.64 -10.39 -13.62
CA LEU A 193 17.44 -9.31 -13.04
C LEU A 193 18.00 -8.41 -14.15
N LEU A 194 18.67 -8.98 -15.16
CA LEU A 194 19.30 -8.22 -16.24
C LEU A 194 18.31 -7.30 -16.97
N ASN A 195 17.07 -7.76 -17.13
CA ASN A 195 16.02 -7.01 -17.83
C ASN A 195 15.33 -5.94 -16.96
N ASN A 196 15.42 -6.02 -15.63
CA ASN A 196 14.64 -5.17 -14.72
C ASN A 196 15.49 -4.29 -13.79
N GLU A 197 16.80 -4.53 -13.68
CA GLU A 197 17.67 -3.78 -12.76
C GLU A 197 17.69 -2.27 -13.05
N SER A 198 17.69 -1.88 -14.32
CA SER A 198 17.63 -0.47 -14.72
C SER A 198 16.32 0.21 -14.29
N LYS A 199 15.20 -0.51 -14.32
CA LYS A 199 13.89 -0.02 -13.84
C LYS A 199 13.90 0.19 -12.33
N VAL A 200 14.47 -0.75 -11.58
CA VAL A 200 14.64 -0.66 -10.12
C VAL A 200 15.51 0.54 -9.74
N VAL A 201 16.67 0.70 -10.39
CA VAL A 201 17.59 1.81 -10.13
C VAL A 201 16.94 3.15 -10.50
N SER A 202 16.21 3.22 -11.62
CA SER A 202 15.47 4.42 -12.02
C SER A 202 14.42 4.83 -10.99
N LEU A 203 13.57 3.89 -10.55
CA LEU A 203 12.55 4.14 -9.53
C LEU A 203 13.19 4.63 -8.21
N MET A 204 14.25 3.97 -7.75
CA MET A 204 14.95 4.34 -6.52
C MET A 204 15.53 5.76 -6.58
N ASN A 205 16.09 6.16 -7.72
CA ASN A 205 16.67 7.49 -7.91
C ASN A 205 15.60 8.60 -7.98
N ARG A 206 14.40 8.28 -8.47
CA ARG A 206 13.27 9.21 -8.54
C ARG A 206 12.44 9.26 -7.24
N PHE A 207 12.64 8.30 -6.34
CA PHE A 207 11.88 8.22 -5.10
C PHE A 207 12.43 9.14 -4.01
N LEU A 208 11.55 10.02 -3.52
CA LEU A 208 11.80 10.95 -2.44
C LEU A 208 10.82 10.70 -1.27
N PRO A 209 11.31 10.66 -0.02
CA PRO A 209 10.41 10.63 1.12
C PRO A 209 9.83 12.03 1.36
N ARG A 210 8.60 12.11 1.87
CA ARG A 210 7.95 13.36 2.26
C ARG A 210 7.19 13.21 3.58
N GLN A 211 6.91 14.30 4.26
CA GLN A 211 6.04 14.30 5.44
C GLN A 211 4.56 14.39 5.04
N LEU A 212 3.66 14.11 6.00
CA LEU A 212 2.25 14.45 5.85
C LEU A 212 2.13 15.97 5.68
N TYR A 213 1.27 16.40 4.76
CA TYR A 213 1.07 17.78 4.32
C TYR A 213 2.25 18.43 3.58
N GLU A 214 3.27 17.66 3.24
CA GLU A 214 4.34 18.13 2.34
C GLU A 214 3.93 17.81 0.90
N VAL A 215 3.63 18.85 0.13
CA VAL A 215 3.28 18.76 -1.29
C VAL A 215 4.50 19.16 -2.13
N PRO A 216 5.11 18.23 -2.89
CA PRO A 216 6.22 18.54 -3.78
C PRO A 216 5.79 19.53 -4.87
N SER A 217 6.67 20.47 -5.21
CA SER A 217 6.43 21.45 -6.28
C SER A 217 6.82 20.92 -7.67
N GLU A 218 7.61 19.85 -7.73
CA GLU A 218 8.03 19.21 -8.96
C GLU A 218 6.96 18.23 -9.48
N PRO A 219 6.86 18.02 -10.81
CA PRO A 219 5.96 17.02 -11.37
C PRO A 219 6.30 15.60 -10.93
N GLY A 220 5.27 14.84 -10.57
CA GLY A 220 5.42 13.44 -10.20
C GLY A 220 4.16 12.90 -9.51
N PHE A 221 4.34 11.78 -8.82
CA PHE A 221 3.26 11.02 -8.20
C PHE A 221 3.38 10.97 -6.68
N CYS A 222 2.35 11.43 -5.97
CA CYS A 222 2.31 11.42 -4.52
C CYS A 222 1.83 10.07 -3.96
N LEU A 223 2.66 9.48 -3.10
CA LEU A 223 2.33 8.35 -2.23
C LEU A 223 2.14 8.87 -0.78
N PRO A 224 1.43 8.17 0.10
CA PRO A 224 1.54 8.46 1.53
C PRO A 224 3.01 8.47 1.97
N TYR A 225 3.48 9.60 2.52
CA TYR A 225 4.88 9.76 2.97
C TYR A 225 5.96 9.57 1.90
N GLY A 226 5.61 9.45 0.61
CA GLY A 226 6.56 9.28 -0.48
C GLY A 226 6.16 10.06 -1.73
N PHE A 227 7.10 10.20 -2.64
CA PHE A 227 6.92 10.87 -3.91
C PHE A 227 7.82 10.23 -4.97
N VAL A 228 7.29 10.08 -6.18
CA VAL A 228 8.05 9.60 -7.34
C VAL A 228 8.15 10.74 -8.35
N ALA A 229 9.34 11.36 -8.42
CA ALA A 229 9.61 12.48 -9.31
C ALA A 229 9.69 12.05 -10.79
N ASN A 230 9.51 13.01 -11.69
CA ASN A 230 9.76 12.85 -13.13
C ASN A 230 9.09 11.60 -13.72
N ASP A 231 7.84 11.36 -13.33
CA ASP A 231 7.01 10.38 -14.01
C ASP A 231 6.30 10.99 -15.22
N SER A 232 5.65 10.15 -16.02
CA SER A 232 5.02 10.58 -17.26
C SER A 232 3.61 11.16 -17.07
N GLY A 233 3.00 10.99 -15.89
CA GLY A 233 1.60 11.32 -15.63
C GLY A 233 0.60 10.27 -16.17
N HIS A 234 1.10 9.19 -16.77
CA HIS A 234 0.32 8.19 -17.50
C HIS A 234 0.52 6.78 -16.96
N GLU A 235 1.30 6.63 -15.89
CA GLU A 235 1.51 5.37 -15.21
C GLU A 235 0.15 4.77 -14.80
N PRO A 236 -0.07 3.46 -15.00
CA PRO A 236 -1.19 2.77 -14.40
C PRO A 236 -1.17 2.97 -12.89
N ARG A 237 -2.31 3.30 -12.27
CA ARG A 237 -2.38 3.39 -10.81
C ARG A 237 -3.74 3.05 -10.27
N ASN A 238 -3.74 2.66 -9.01
CA ASN A 238 -4.89 2.68 -8.14
C ASN A 238 -4.39 3.04 -6.74
N MET A 239 -4.43 4.33 -6.43
CA MET A 239 -3.99 4.89 -5.17
C MET A 239 -5.19 5.25 -4.32
N VAL A 240 -5.55 4.34 -3.42
CA VAL A 240 -6.64 4.47 -2.46
C VAL A 240 -6.04 4.70 -1.09
N VAL A 241 -6.32 5.85 -0.47
CA VAL A 241 -5.76 6.24 0.83
C VAL A 241 -6.89 6.53 1.80
N THR A 242 -6.92 5.81 2.92
CA THR A 242 -7.78 6.12 4.05
C THR A 242 -7.03 6.96 5.09
N TYR A 243 -7.65 8.07 5.48
CA TYR A 243 -7.24 8.91 6.59
C TYR A 243 -8.23 8.74 7.75
N ARG A 244 -7.76 8.97 8.99
CA ARG A 244 -8.60 9.01 10.19
C ARG A 244 -8.32 10.27 10.98
N MET A 245 -9.38 10.94 11.46
CA MET A 245 -9.23 12.08 12.36
C MET A 245 -8.82 11.57 13.74
N LYS A 246 -7.76 12.13 14.33
CA LYS A 246 -7.26 11.64 15.64
C LYS A 246 -8.20 11.96 16.79
N ASP A 247 -8.84 13.13 16.76
CA ASP A 247 -9.79 13.56 17.80
C ASP A 247 -11.19 12.97 17.61
N HIS A 248 -11.48 12.47 16.39
CA HIS A 248 -12.73 11.81 16.02
C HIS A 248 -12.42 10.50 15.27
N PRO A 249 -11.93 9.44 15.96
CA PRO A 249 -11.49 8.20 15.33
C PRO A 249 -12.63 7.37 14.70
N ASP A 250 -13.89 7.77 14.92
CA ASP A 250 -15.06 7.28 14.21
C ASP A 250 -15.19 7.86 12.78
N VAL A 251 -14.47 8.94 12.47
CA VAL A 251 -14.48 9.61 11.18
C VAL A 251 -13.25 9.21 10.35
N THR A 252 -13.52 8.70 9.15
CA THR A 252 -12.49 8.39 8.14
C THR A 252 -12.78 9.11 6.83
N ILE A 253 -11.72 9.43 6.10
CA ILE A 253 -11.77 10.08 4.78
C ILE A 253 -11.10 9.13 3.80
N LEU A 254 -11.79 8.76 2.73
CA LEU A 254 -11.26 7.93 1.65
C LEU A 254 -10.99 8.79 0.42
N PHE A 255 -9.77 8.76 -0.09
CA PHE A 255 -9.39 9.37 -1.36
C PHE A 255 -8.91 8.28 -2.34
N GLN A 256 -9.33 8.36 -3.60
CA GLN A 256 -8.91 7.44 -4.65
C GLN A 256 -8.54 8.16 -5.94
N ASP A 257 -7.31 7.95 -6.42
CA ASP A 257 -6.88 8.21 -7.80
C ASP A 257 -6.65 6.87 -8.52
N ALA A 258 -7.39 6.64 -9.59
CA ALA A 258 -7.30 5.41 -10.38
C ALA A 258 -7.20 5.73 -11.88
N SER A 259 -6.33 5.00 -12.59
CA SER A 259 -6.31 5.04 -14.05
C SER A 259 -7.52 4.28 -14.62
N PHE A 260 -7.90 4.59 -15.87
CA PHE A 260 -9.05 3.98 -16.56
C PHE A 260 -9.03 2.44 -16.59
N GLN A 261 -7.85 1.83 -16.44
CA GLN A 261 -7.66 0.38 -16.39
C GLN A 261 -8.17 -0.27 -15.08
N TYR A 262 -8.53 0.53 -14.07
CA TYR A 262 -9.08 0.09 -12.78
C TYR A 262 -10.43 0.76 -12.46
N PRO A 263 -11.50 0.56 -13.27
CA PRO A 263 -12.73 1.37 -13.18
C PRO A 263 -13.69 1.00 -12.03
N GLU A 264 -13.47 -0.07 -11.26
CA GLU A 264 -14.46 -0.54 -10.27
C GLU A 264 -13.88 -0.73 -8.86
N MET A 265 -14.17 0.18 -7.91
CA MET A 265 -14.04 -0.09 -6.46
C MET A 265 -15.01 0.72 -5.54
N LEU A 266 -16.18 1.17 -5.99
CA LEU A 266 -17.21 1.50 -5.00
C LEU A 266 -17.61 0.21 -4.24
N PRO A 267 -17.79 0.24 -2.90
CA PRO A 267 -18.03 -0.95 -2.10
C PRO A 267 -19.21 -1.78 -2.63
N GLN A 268 -19.01 -3.10 -2.80
CA GLN A 268 -20.07 -4.02 -3.24
C GLN A 268 -21.26 -4.10 -2.28
N THR A 269 -21.19 -3.49 -1.10
CA THR A 269 -22.30 -3.42 -0.13
C THR A 269 -23.50 -2.62 -0.64
N GLU A 270 -23.37 -1.84 -1.72
CA GLU A 270 -24.52 -1.20 -2.39
C GLU A 270 -25.07 -2.01 -3.57
N ARG A 271 -24.37 -3.06 -4.02
CA ARG A 271 -24.82 -3.93 -5.10
C ARG A 271 -25.21 -5.28 -4.51
N GLY A 272 -26.49 -5.41 -4.14
CA GLY A 272 -27.11 -6.68 -3.80
C GLY A 272 -26.93 -7.68 -4.94
N GLY A 273 -25.92 -8.54 -4.85
CA GLY A 273 -25.64 -9.55 -5.88
C GLY A 273 -24.36 -10.32 -5.62
N ARG A 274 -24.49 -11.53 -5.07
CA ARG A 274 -23.42 -12.54 -5.08
C ARG A 274 -22.96 -12.77 -6.52
N HIS A 275 -21.68 -12.63 -6.84
CA HIS A 275 -21.09 -13.39 -7.94
C HIS A 275 -19.59 -13.72 -7.78
N ASN A 276 -19.26 -14.92 -8.26
CA ASN A 276 -17.99 -15.62 -8.16
C ASN A 276 -16.91 -14.99 -9.04
N ARG A 277 -15.69 -14.85 -8.51
CA ARG A 277 -14.48 -14.55 -9.29
C ARG A 277 -14.09 -15.75 -10.15
N LYS A 278 -14.58 -15.81 -11.38
CA LYS A 278 -13.98 -16.51 -12.53
C LYS A 278 -14.65 -16.00 -13.80
N LEU A 279 -13.82 -15.65 -14.79
CA LEU A 279 -14.14 -15.08 -16.12
C LEU A 279 -14.24 -13.55 -16.17
N GLN A 280 -13.18 -12.91 -16.66
CA GLN A 280 -13.25 -11.97 -17.79
C GLN A 280 -11.85 -11.45 -18.15
N ARG A 281 -11.10 -12.23 -18.94
CA ARG A 281 -10.08 -11.73 -19.89
C ARG A 281 -9.90 -12.76 -21.01
N GLU A 282 -10.98 -13.01 -21.75
CA GLU A 282 -10.88 -13.56 -23.10
C GLU A 282 -11.76 -12.69 -24.01
N GLY A 283 -11.14 -12.07 -25.02
CA GLY A 283 -11.85 -11.44 -26.13
C GLY A 283 -11.83 -9.91 -26.16
N PHE A 284 -10.67 -9.28 -26.37
CA PHE A 284 -10.61 -8.00 -27.09
C PHE A 284 -10.27 -8.28 -28.56
N HIS A 285 -11.30 -8.40 -29.38
CA HIS A 285 -11.20 -8.18 -30.82
C HIS A 285 -12.04 -6.97 -31.17
N LYS A 286 -11.34 -5.96 -31.70
CA LYS A 286 -11.81 -4.82 -32.52
C LYS A 286 -13.33 -4.74 -32.72
N MET A 287 -13.94 -3.70 -32.15
CA MET A 287 -15.06 -3.03 -32.79
C MET A 287 -14.88 -1.52 -32.63
N ASP A 288 -14.68 -0.86 -33.77
CA ASP A 288 -14.83 0.58 -33.93
C ASP A 288 -16.25 0.99 -33.52
N VAL A 289 -16.38 1.98 -32.64
CA VAL A 289 -17.66 2.65 -32.39
C VAL A 289 -17.41 4.15 -32.34
N GLU A 290 -17.95 4.84 -33.34
CA GLU A 290 -18.09 6.29 -33.41
C GLU A 290 -18.85 6.81 -32.18
N TYR A 291 -18.28 7.79 -31.49
CA TYR A 291 -18.99 8.52 -30.44
C TYR A 291 -19.70 9.73 -31.05
N HIS A 292 -21.03 9.67 -31.13
CA HIS A 292 -21.88 10.84 -31.32
C HIS A 292 -22.04 11.58 -29.98
N VAL A 293 -21.50 12.79 -29.92
CA VAL A 293 -21.69 13.74 -28.82
C VAL A 293 -23.11 14.30 -28.89
N SER A 294 -23.87 14.20 -27.81
CA SER A 294 -25.02 15.08 -27.58
C SER A 294 -25.02 15.57 -26.14
N ALA A 295 -24.68 16.85 -25.99
CA ALA A 295 -24.87 17.63 -24.78
C ALA A 295 -26.34 18.00 -24.65
N LEU A 296 -26.91 17.82 -23.46
CA LEU A 296 -28.18 18.45 -23.08
C LEU A 296 -28.05 19.02 -21.67
N TRP A 297 -27.90 20.34 -21.64
CA TRP A 297 -28.14 21.19 -20.50
C TRP A 297 -29.63 21.17 -20.12
N ARG A 298 -29.92 21.05 -18.83
CA ARG A 298 -30.93 21.83 -18.10
C ARG A 298 -30.51 21.98 -16.65
#